data_AF-A0A2A6LMU1-F1
#
_entry.id   AF-A0A2A6LMU1-F1
#
_cell.length_a   1.000
_cell.length_b   1.000
_cell.length_c   1.000
_cell.angle_alpha   90.00
_cell.angle_beta   90.00
_cell.angle_gamma   90.00
#
_symmetry.space_group_name_H-M   'P 1'
#
loop_
_entity.id
_entity.type
_entity.pdbx_description
1 polymer ?
#
loop_
_entity_poly.entity_id
_entity_poly.type
_entity_poly.pdbx_seq_one_letter_code
_entity_poly.pdbx_strand_id
1 'polypeptide(L)'
;MGGSRAGEMRLTRFLRNDAVTCEEMLSEAAARTAERCAGRHVVAIQDTTVLDSSGGGGAYLHAVIALDGEDDAILGLVDGQFLERSGGRRAGRRQARIEEKESFRWLMGADQAASVCAGAASVTVVADRESDIFEMFALRPEGAELVVRAAHDRALADGGALFAAVDAAPVAGRAGLVLAAKPGRKRRTAQMAVRFLPVALACPANGQRRDLP
;
A
#
# COMPACT_ATOMS: atom_id res chain seq x y z
N MET A 1 -4.35 -29.83 9.34
CA MET A 1 -3.22 -30.61 8.77
C MET A 1 -2.08 -30.90 9.75
N GLY A 2 -1.99 -30.28 10.93
CA GLY A 2 -0.92 -30.56 11.92
C GLY A 2 -1.29 -31.45 13.12
N GLY A 3 -2.42 -32.19 13.08
CA GLY A 3 -2.91 -32.93 14.25
C GLY A 3 -2.29 -34.31 14.50
N SER A 4 -1.35 -34.75 13.66
CA SER A 4 -0.66 -36.04 13.80
C SER A 4 0.70 -36.01 13.10
N ARG A 5 1.62 -36.90 13.51
CA ARG A 5 2.94 -37.04 12.88
C ARG A 5 2.86 -37.27 11.37
N ALA A 6 1.85 -38.02 10.91
CA ALA A 6 1.61 -38.20 9.48
C ALA A 6 1.17 -36.90 8.79
N GLY A 7 0.37 -36.07 9.45
CA GLY A 7 -0.02 -34.75 8.96
C GLY A 7 1.15 -33.78 8.89
N GLU A 8 1.98 -33.72 9.92
CA GLU A 8 3.21 -32.92 9.97
C GLU A 8 4.18 -33.32 8.84
N MET A 9 4.45 -34.62 8.67
CA MET A 9 5.32 -35.10 7.58
C MET A 9 4.78 -34.73 6.20
N ARG A 10 3.45 -34.77 5.99
CA ARG A 10 2.84 -34.33 4.72
C ARG A 10 3.03 -32.85 4.48
N LEU A 11 2.78 -32.01 5.49
CA LEU A 11 2.98 -30.57 5.38
C LEU A 11 4.45 -30.24 5.10
N THR A 12 5.38 -30.87 5.82
CA THR A 12 6.82 -30.67 5.59
C THR A 12 7.24 -31.08 4.19
N ARG A 13 6.73 -32.20 3.66
CA ARG A 13 7.01 -32.62 2.28
C ARG A 13 6.45 -31.64 1.27
N PHE A 14 5.24 -31.13 1.51
CA PHE A 14 4.61 -30.12 0.66
C PHE A 14 5.42 -28.82 0.63
N LEU A 15 5.78 -28.28 1.80
CA LEU A 15 6.54 -27.03 1.92
C LEU A 15 8.01 -27.12 1.46
N ARG A 16 8.56 -28.33 1.33
CA ARG A 16 9.93 -28.58 0.83
C ARG A 16 9.94 -29.15 -0.58
N ASN A 17 8.82 -29.11 -1.28
CA ASN A 17 8.74 -29.55 -2.66
C ASN A 17 9.13 -28.37 -3.56
N ASP A 18 10.17 -28.52 -4.38
CA ASP A 18 10.63 -27.48 -5.31
C ASP A 18 9.58 -27.11 -6.37
N ALA A 19 8.59 -27.98 -6.59
CA ALA A 19 7.44 -27.71 -7.45
C ALA A 19 6.31 -26.93 -6.75
N VAL A 20 6.49 -26.52 -5.49
CA VAL A 20 5.56 -25.66 -4.75
C VAL A 20 6.26 -24.34 -4.45
N THR A 21 5.95 -23.31 -5.22
CA THR A 21 6.60 -22.00 -5.08
C THR A 21 5.72 -21.02 -4.29
N CYS A 22 6.35 -20.05 -3.62
CA CYS A 22 5.61 -18.97 -2.96
C CYS A 22 4.80 -18.15 -3.99
N GLU A 23 5.35 -17.93 -5.18
CA GLU A 23 4.69 -17.19 -6.26
C GLU A 23 3.38 -17.88 -6.69
N GLU A 24 3.40 -19.19 -6.92
CA GLU A 24 2.17 -19.95 -7.22
C GLU A 24 1.18 -19.90 -6.07
N MET A 25 1.63 -20.05 -4.82
CA MET A 25 0.75 -19.96 -3.65
C MET A 25 0.07 -18.59 -3.53
N LEU A 26 0.79 -17.50 -3.83
CA LEU A 26 0.26 -16.15 -3.85
C LEU A 26 -0.71 -15.93 -5.01
N SER A 27 -0.35 -16.38 -6.21
CA SER A 27 -1.20 -16.30 -7.41
C SER A 27 -2.52 -17.04 -7.23
N GLU A 28 -2.49 -18.25 -6.66
CA GLU A 28 -3.69 -19.03 -6.34
C GLU A 28 -4.56 -18.36 -5.27
N ALA A 29 -3.94 -17.67 -4.30
CA ALA A 29 -4.69 -16.87 -3.32
C ALA A 29 -5.34 -15.65 -4.00
N ALA A 30 -4.60 -14.94 -4.85
CA ALA A 30 -5.06 -13.78 -5.60
C ALA A 30 -6.23 -14.13 -6.53
N ALA A 31 -6.16 -15.25 -7.25
CA ALA A 31 -7.24 -15.73 -8.12
C ALA A 31 -8.55 -15.94 -7.36
N ARG A 32 -8.49 -16.54 -6.16
CA ARG A 32 -9.66 -16.71 -5.29
C ARG A 32 -10.18 -15.38 -4.74
N THR A 33 -9.28 -14.44 -4.48
CA THR A 33 -9.66 -13.07 -4.08
C THR A 33 -10.37 -12.35 -5.22
N ALA A 34 -9.90 -12.50 -6.48
CA ALA A 34 -10.51 -11.90 -7.66
C ALA A 34 -11.99 -12.31 -7.82
N GLU A 35 -12.31 -13.60 -7.65
CA GLU A 35 -13.68 -14.10 -7.67
C GLU A 35 -14.56 -13.42 -6.62
N ARG A 36 -14.01 -13.17 -5.42
CA ARG A 36 -14.73 -12.52 -4.33
C ARG A 36 -14.92 -11.03 -4.57
N CYS A 37 -13.97 -10.38 -5.24
CA CYS A 37 -14.00 -8.95 -5.55
C CYS A 37 -15.08 -8.59 -6.60
N ALA A 38 -15.56 -9.54 -7.40
CA ALA A 38 -16.47 -9.29 -8.51
C ALA A 38 -17.70 -8.46 -8.09
N GLY A 39 -17.91 -7.34 -8.77
CA GLY A 39 -19.05 -6.43 -8.56
C GLY A 39 -19.04 -5.63 -7.25
N ARG A 40 -17.99 -5.71 -6.43
CA ARG A 40 -17.89 -5.01 -5.13
C ARG A 40 -17.12 -3.70 -5.23
N HIS A 41 -17.30 -2.82 -4.26
CA HIS A 41 -16.34 -1.76 -3.99
C HIS A 41 -15.17 -2.34 -3.20
N VAL A 42 -13.98 -2.33 -3.77
CA VAL A 42 -12.80 -2.94 -3.15
C VAL A 42 -11.88 -1.87 -2.59
N VAL A 43 -11.52 -2.01 -1.31
CA VAL A 43 -10.46 -1.25 -0.67
C VAL A 43 -9.23 -2.16 -0.56
N ALA A 44 -8.21 -1.92 -1.37
CA ALA A 44 -6.95 -2.65 -1.34
C ALA A 44 -5.96 -1.94 -0.41
N ILE A 45 -5.77 -2.45 0.81
CA ILE A 45 -4.79 -1.91 1.74
C ILE A 45 -3.42 -2.52 1.46
N GLN A 46 -2.37 -1.71 1.44
CA GLN A 46 -1.00 -2.19 1.29
C GLN A 46 -0.07 -1.63 2.37
N ASP A 47 0.79 -2.50 2.92
CA ASP A 47 1.79 -2.14 3.92
C ASP A 47 2.96 -3.15 3.92
N THR A 48 4.06 -2.81 4.59
CA THR A 48 5.25 -3.66 4.71
C THR A 48 5.46 -4.09 6.16
N THR A 49 5.47 -5.39 6.41
CA THR A 49 5.76 -5.97 7.73
C THR A 49 7.13 -6.65 7.77
N VAL A 50 7.64 -6.86 8.98
CA VAL A 50 8.90 -7.58 9.23
C VAL A 50 8.55 -9.02 9.60
N LEU A 51 9.12 -9.99 8.87
CA LEU A 51 8.98 -11.41 9.16
C LEU A 51 10.08 -11.88 10.12
N ASP A 52 11.32 -11.42 9.87
CA ASP A 52 12.49 -11.70 10.69
C ASP A 52 13.44 -10.49 10.68
N SER A 53 14.11 -10.23 11.80
CA SER A 53 15.03 -9.10 11.98
C SER A 53 16.30 -9.53 12.70
N SER A 54 17.44 -9.21 12.10
CA SER A 54 18.77 -9.46 12.67
C SER A 54 19.47 -8.18 13.17
N GLY A 55 18.74 -7.08 13.36
CA GLY A 55 19.27 -5.81 13.90
C GLY A 55 20.05 -4.95 12.89
N GLY A 56 20.20 -5.39 11.64
CA GLY A 56 20.80 -4.62 10.53
C GLY A 56 20.35 -5.07 9.13
N GLY A 57 19.35 -5.94 9.10
CA GLY A 57 18.84 -6.66 7.94
C GLY A 57 17.72 -7.59 8.37
N GLY A 58 17.07 -8.24 7.41
CA GLY A 58 15.95 -9.12 7.70
C GLY A 58 15.09 -9.43 6.50
N ALA A 59 14.10 -10.30 6.73
CA ALA A 59 13.07 -10.66 5.78
C ALA A 59 11.82 -9.83 6.05
N TYR A 60 11.24 -9.28 4.99
CA TYR A 60 10.06 -8.44 5.03
C TYR A 60 9.04 -8.96 4.03
N LEU A 61 7.78 -8.64 4.30
CA LEU A 61 6.67 -8.90 3.38
C LEU A 61 5.95 -7.59 3.13
N HIS A 62 5.90 -7.18 1.87
CA HIS A 62 4.94 -6.18 1.42
C HIS A 62 3.67 -6.91 0.98
N ALA A 63 2.54 -6.65 1.65
CA ALA A 63 1.29 -7.34 1.39
C ALA A 63 0.24 -6.37 0.89
N VAL A 64 -0.60 -6.84 -0.04
CA VAL A 64 -1.81 -6.15 -0.49
C VAL A 64 -3.02 -7.02 -0.14
N ILE A 65 -3.96 -6.46 0.63
CA ILE A 65 -5.14 -7.18 1.12
C ILE A 65 -6.39 -6.44 0.64
N ALA A 66 -7.31 -7.16 0.02
CA ALA A 66 -8.60 -6.62 -0.40
C ALA A 66 -9.62 -6.72 0.73
N LEU A 67 -10.30 -5.60 0.98
CA LEU A 67 -11.47 -5.47 1.84
C LEU A 67 -12.68 -5.07 1.00
N ASP A 68 -13.86 -5.48 1.44
CA ASP A 68 -15.11 -4.92 0.95
C ASP A 68 -15.30 -3.50 1.52
N GLY A 69 -15.62 -2.54 0.65
CA GLY A 69 -15.77 -1.14 1.01
C GLY A 69 -17.09 -0.79 1.69
N GLU A 70 -18.06 -1.71 1.75
CA GLU A 70 -19.36 -1.50 2.40
C GLU A 70 -19.42 -2.08 3.82
N ASP A 71 -18.88 -3.28 4.03
CA ASP A 71 -18.99 -4.01 5.29
C ASP A 71 -17.65 -4.37 5.97
N ASP A 72 -16.53 -3.88 5.42
CA ASP A 72 -15.16 -4.10 5.89
C ASP A 72 -14.72 -5.58 5.90
N ALA A 73 -15.45 -6.48 5.22
CA ALA A 73 -15.09 -7.89 5.16
C ALA A 73 -13.75 -8.11 4.44
N ILE A 74 -12.91 -8.99 4.99
CA ILE A 74 -11.66 -9.37 4.34
C ILE A 74 -11.97 -10.30 3.16
N LEU A 75 -11.76 -9.81 1.94
CA LEU A 75 -11.97 -10.58 0.71
C LEU A 75 -10.80 -11.55 0.47
N GLY A 76 -9.57 -11.11 0.74
CA GLY A 76 -8.39 -11.96 0.69
C GLY A 76 -7.10 -11.24 0.32
N LEU A 77 -6.05 -12.03 0.11
CA LEU A 77 -4.75 -11.53 -0.34
C LEU A 77 -4.82 -11.25 -1.85
N VAL A 78 -4.35 -10.06 -2.24
CA VAL A 78 -4.20 -9.65 -3.64
C VAL A 78 -2.79 -9.91 -4.12
N ASP A 79 -1.79 -9.53 -3.32
CA ASP A 79 -0.37 -9.69 -3.66
C ASP A 79 0.50 -9.80 -2.40
N GLY A 80 1.68 -10.39 -2.57
CA GLY A 80 2.70 -10.51 -1.53
C GLY A 80 4.11 -10.48 -2.12
N GLN A 81 4.90 -9.47 -1.78
CA GLN A 81 6.30 -9.38 -2.20
C GLN A 81 7.24 -9.58 -1.01
N PHE A 82 8.04 -10.64 -1.07
CA PHE A 82 9.11 -10.89 -0.11
C PHE A 82 10.33 -10.04 -0.43
N LEU A 83 10.88 -9.39 0.59
CA LEU A 83 12.03 -8.49 0.47
C LEU A 83 13.10 -8.89 1.47
N GLU A 84 14.34 -8.99 0.99
CA GLU A 84 15.51 -9.20 1.85
C GLU A 84 16.35 -7.94 1.94
N ARG A 85 16.65 -7.51 3.16
CA ARG A 85 17.52 -6.35 3.41
C ARG A 85 18.86 -6.81 3.97
N SER A 86 19.94 -6.40 3.32
CA SER A 86 21.32 -6.58 3.78
C SER A 86 22.06 -5.24 3.87
N GLY A 87 22.13 -4.67 5.08
CA GLY A 87 22.87 -3.43 5.35
C GLY A 87 22.34 -2.16 4.64
N GLY A 88 22.89 -1.00 5.00
CA GLY A 88 22.44 0.29 4.50
C GLY A 88 23.03 0.66 3.13
N ARG A 89 22.24 0.56 2.04
CA ARG A 89 22.62 1.12 0.73
C ARG A 89 22.25 2.60 0.67
N ARG A 90 23.21 3.49 0.97
CA ARG A 90 22.99 4.95 1.01
C ARG A 90 23.46 5.69 -0.24
N ALA A 91 24.47 5.18 -0.95
CA ALA A 91 25.01 5.84 -2.15
C ALA A 91 24.10 5.65 -3.37
N GLY A 92 23.87 6.72 -4.15
CA GLY A 92 23.19 6.64 -5.46
C GLY A 92 21.67 6.49 -5.48
N ARG A 93 21.00 6.21 -4.35
CA ARG A 93 19.54 5.94 -4.30
C ARG A 93 18.67 7.04 -4.91
N ARG A 94 19.10 8.31 -4.83
CA ARG A 94 18.36 9.44 -5.42
C ARG A 94 18.44 9.47 -6.95
N GLN A 95 19.41 8.84 -7.58
CA GLN A 95 19.60 8.87 -9.04
C GLN A 95 19.11 7.59 -9.72
N ALA A 96 18.92 6.51 -8.95
CA ALA A 96 18.36 5.26 -9.43
C ALA A 96 16.94 5.47 -10.01
N ARG A 97 16.58 4.61 -10.97
CA ARG A 97 15.21 4.55 -11.50
C ARG A 97 14.26 4.01 -10.45
N ILE A 98 12.95 4.27 -10.57
CA ILE A 98 12.00 3.83 -9.54
C ILE A 98 12.00 2.31 -9.43
N GLU A 99 12.08 1.59 -10.55
CA GLU A 99 12.09 0.14 -10.68
C GLU A 99 13.27 -0.54 -9.94
N GLU A 100 14.35 0.20 -9.72
CA GLU A 100 15.53 -0.27 -8.99
C GLU A 100 15.44 0.03 -7.48
N LYS A 101 14.46 0.83 -7.06
CA LYS A 101 14.23 1.21 -5.67
C LYS A 101 13.24 0.25 -5.03
N GLU A 102 13.47 -0.05 -3.75
CA GLU A 102 12.53 -0.83 -2.94
C GLU A 102 11.13 -0.17 -2.87
N SER A 103 11.04 1.15 -3.06
CA SER A 103 9.76 1.88 -3.11
C SER A 103 8.91 1.54 -4.34
N PHE A 104 9.46 0.86 -5.36
CA PHE A 104 8.70 0.37 -6.50
C PHE A 104 7.58 -0.60 -6.09
N ARG A 105 7.75 -1.30 -4.97
CA ARG A 105 6.75 -2.22 -4.41
C ARG A 105 5.35 -1.60 -4.30
N TRP A 106 5.26 -0.30 -4.00
CA TRP A 106 3.99 0.41 -3.85
C TRP A 106 3.24 0.54 -5.19
N LEU A 107 3.97 0.74 -6.29
CA LEU A 107 3.40 0.76 -7.64
C LEU A 107 3.01 -0.65 -8.07
N MET A 108 3.88 -1.63 -7.84
CA MET A 108 3.58 -3.04 -8.12
C MET A 108 2.32 -3.51 -7.39
N GLY A 109 2.18 -3.18 -6.11
CA GLY A 109 1.00 -3.53 -5.33
C GLY A 109 -0.28 -2.86 -5.84
N ALA A 110 -0.18 -1.61 -6.32
CA ALA A 110 -1.31 -0.91 -6.94
C ALA A 110 -1.71 -1.52 -8.29
N ASP A 111 -0.73 -1.86 -9.14
CA ASP A 111 -0.95 -2.55 -10.41
C ASP A 111 -1.57 -3.93 -10.21
N GLN A 112 -1.09 -4.68 -9.21
CA GLN A 112 -1.67 -5.98 -8.84
C GLN A 112 -3.10 -5.82 -8.34
N ALA A 113 -3.39 -4.81 -7.50
CA ALA A 113 -4.76 -4.52 -7.07
C ALA A 113 -5.69 -4.20 -8.23
N ALA A 114 -5.27 -3.36 -9.18
CA ALA A 114 -6.05 -3.05 -10.37
C ALA A 114 -6.30 -4.29 -11.25
N SER A 115 -5.29 -5.15 -11.41
CA SER A 115 -5.35 -6.36 -12.23
C SER A 115 -6.20 -7.46 -11.61
N VAL A 116 -5.88 -7.87 -10.38
CA VAL A 116 -6.57 -8.96 -9.66
C VAL A 116 -8.03 -8.58 -9.38
N CYS A 117 -8.30 -7.31 -9.03
CA CYS A 117 -9.64 -6.85 -8.73
C CYS A 117 -10.34 -6.21 -9.96
N ALA A 118 -9.90 -6.49 -11.19
CA ALA A 118 -10.48 -5.89 -12.40
C ALA A 118 -11.99 -6.17 -12.58
N GLY A 119 -12.52 -7.23 -11.97
CA GLY A 119 -13.95 -7.53 -11.95
C GLY A 119 -14.77 -6.77 -10.90
N ALA A 120 -14.12 -5.98 -10.04
CA ALA A 120 -14.78 -5.16 -9.02
C ALA A 120 -15.57 -4.01 -9.66
N ALA A 121 -16.56 -3.47 -8.95
CA ALA A 121 -17.25 -2.25 -9.36
C ALA A 121 -16.32 -1.01 -9.23
N SER A 122 -15.42 -1.03 -8.25
CA SER A 122 -14.36 -0.04 -8.09
C SER A 122 -13.21 -0.60 -7.25
N VAL A 123 -12.01 -0.06 -7.43
CA VAL A 123 -10.82 -0.40 -6.63
C VAL A 123 -10.20 0.88 -6.09
N THR A 124 -9.99 0.95 -4.78
CA THR A 124 -9.26 2.04 -4.12
C THR A 124 -8.09 1.47 -3.34
N VAL A 125 -6.87 1.83 -3.74
CA VAL A 125 -5.64 1.43 -3.05
C VAL A 125 -5.35 2.41 -1.93
N VAL A 126 -5.22 1.91 -0.70
CA VAL A 126 -4.93 2.71 0.49
C VAL A 126 -3.54 2.37 1.00
N ALA A 127 -2.72 3.39 1.15
CA ALA A 127 -1.33 3.23 1.58
C ALA A 127 -0.88 4.36 2.53
N ASP A 128 0.10 4.03 3.36
CA ASP A 128 0.57 4.91 4.41
C ASP A 128 1.55 5.99 3.89
N ARG A 129 2.17 6.73 4.81
CA ARG A 129 3.06 7.84 4.47
C ARG A 129 4.34 7.43 3.72
N GLU A 130 4.75 6.17 3.80
CA GLU A 130 5.93 5.69 3.07
C GLU A 130 5.67 5.52 1.57
N SER A 131 4.40 5.45 1.19
CA SER A 131 3.95 5.39 -0.21
C SER A 131 3.78 6.77 -0.86
N ASP A 132 4.01 7.87 -0.13
CA ASP A 132 3.95 9.24 -0.67
C ASP A 132 5.17 9.52 -1.58
N ILE A 133 5.22 8.83 -2.72
CA ILE A 133 6.18 9.01 -3.80
C ILE A 133 5.44 9.60 -5.02
N PHE A 134 6.08 10.48 -5.78
CA PHE A 134 5.38 11.17 -6.88
C PHE A 134 4.95 10.19 -7.98
N GLU A 135 5.76 9.16 -8.22
CA GLU A 135 5.49 8.08 -9.18
C GLU A 135 4.16 7.37 -8.88
N MET A 136 3.77 7.25 -7.61
CA MET A 136 2.48 6.65 -7.22
C MET A 136 1.29 7.41 -7.83
N PHE A 137 1.38 8.74 -7.94
CA PHE A 137 0.33 9.56 -8.54
C PHE A 137 0.47 9.65 -10.06
N ALA A 138 1.71 9.84 -10.54
CA ALA A 138 1.99 10.01 -11.98
C ALA A 138 1.77 8.72 -12.79
N LEU A 139 1.94 7.55 -12.16
CA LEU A 139 1.77 6.22 -12.77
C LEU A 139 0.62 5.46 -12.12
N ARG A 140 -0.40 6.16 -11.63
CA ARG A 140 -1.61 5.52 -11.10
C ARG A 140 -2.20 4.57 -12.16
N PRO A 141 -2.42 3.28 -11.86
CA PRO A 141 -3.07 2.37 -12.79
C PRO A 141 -4.49 2.85 -13.12
N GLU A 142 -4.93 2.67 -14.37
CA GLU A 142 -6.25 3.13 -14.82
C GLU A 142 -7.40 2.48 -14.03
N GLY A 143 -7.24 1.22 -13.64
CA GLY A 143 -8.25 0.43 -12.93
C GLY A 143 -8.32 0.67 -11.41
N ALA A 144 -7.56 1.62 -10.84
CA ALA A 144 -7.63 1.90 -9.41
C ALA A 144 -7.47 3.38 -9.05
N GLU A 145 -8.19 3.78 -8.01
CA GLU A 145 -8.02 5.06 -7.33
C GLU A 145 -7.08 4.94 -6.13
N LEU A 146 -6.56 6.06 -5.64
CA LEU A 146 -5.55 6.07 -4.58
C LEU A 146 -5.97 6.92 -3.38
N VAL A 147 -5.71 6.41 -2.18
CA VAL A 147 -5.72 7.17 -0.93
C VAL A 147 -4.36 7.00 -0.26
N VAL A 148 -3.51 8.01 -0.43
CA VAL A 148 -2.16 8.03 0.12
C VAL A 148 -2.09 9.08 1.23
N ARG A 149 -1.53 8.70 2.38
CA ARG A 149 -1.28 9.66 3.45
C ARG A 149 -0.09 10.54 3.09
N ALA A 150 -0.33 11.84 2.90
CA ALA A 150 0.74 12.79 2.62
C ALA A 150 1.83 12.82 3.72
N ALA A 151 3.09 12.78 3.29
CA ALA A 151 4.32 12.88 4.07
C ALA A 151 5.13 14.13 3.70
N HIS A 152 4.99 14.61 2.47
CA HIS A 152 5.74 15.72 1.90
C HIS A 152 4.86 16.94 1.65
N ASP A 153 5.38 18.11 1.98
CA ASP A 153 4.80 19.38 1.53
C ASP A 153 5.24 19.64 0.08
N ARG A 154 4.44 19.12 -0.86
CA ARG A 154 4.76 19.10 -2.29
C ARG A 154 4.55 20.48 -2.91
N ALA A 155 5.42 20.84 -3.85
CA ALA A 155 5.19 22.01 -4.69
C ALA A 155 4.01 21.78 -5.63
N LEU A 156 3.21 22.82 -5.85
CA LEU A 156 2.09 22.79 -6.81
C LEU A 156 2.53 23.41 -8.14
N ALA A 157 1.90 22.97 -9.24
CA ALA A 157 2.26 23.39 -10.59
C ALA A 157 1.97 24.89 -10.85
N ASP A 158 0.97 25.45 -10.18
CA ASP A 158 0.60 26.86 -10.19
C ASP A 158 1.37 27.71 -9.15
N GLY A 159 2.27 27.06 -8.40
CA GLY A 159 3.08 27.68 -7.35
C GLY A 159 2.52 27.48 -5.95
N GLY A 160 3.37 27.69 -4.95
CA GLY A 160 3.03 27.41 -3.55
C GLY A 160 3.22 25.94 -3.17
N ALA A 161 2.65 25.57 -2.02
CA ALA A 161 2.88 24.28 -1.37
C ALA A 161 1.56 23.64 -0.93
N LEU A 162 1.50 22.31 -1.02
CA LEU A 162 0.30 21.50 -0.82
C LEU A 162 -0.38 21.79 0.52
N PHE A 163 0.38 21.82 1.63
CA PHE A 163 -0.22 21.98 2.95
C PHE A 163 -0.80 23.39 3.15
N ALA A 164 -0.11 24.43 2.66
CA ALA A 164 -0.63 25.78 2.70
C ALA A 164 -1.92 25.94 1.87
N ALA A 165 -1.99 25.30 0.70
CA ALA A 165 -3.18 25.31 -0.15
C ALA A 165 -4.37 24.61 0.52
N VAL A 166 -4.14 23.45 1.14
CA VAL A 166 -5.18 22.73 1.90
C VAL A 166 -5.65 23.52 3.11
N ASP A 167 -4.74 24.16 3.86
CA ASP A 167 -5.10 24.95 5.04
C ASP A 167 -5.93 26.20 4.69
N ALA A 168 -5.66 26.81 3.53
CA ALA A 168 -6.40 27.95 3.02
C ALA A 168 -7.78 27.59 2.44
N ALA A 169 -8.02 26.31 2.10
CA ALA A 169 -9.28 25.88 1.54
C ALA A 169 -10.45 26.07 2.53
N PRO A 170 -11.68 26.36 2.03
CA PRO A 170 -12.86 26.44 2.88
C PRO A 170 -13.09 25.16 3.66
N VAL A 171 -13.53 25.29 4.91
CA VAL A 171 -13.95 24.13 5.71
C VAL A 171 -15.22 23.54 5.08
N ALA A 172 -15.09 22.34 4.54
CA ALA A 172 -16.20 21.62 3.92
C ALA A 172 -17.08 20.90 4.95
N GLY A 173 -16.51 20.57 6.12
CA GLY A 173 -17.23 19.91 7.19
C GLY A 173 -16.43 19.81 8.47
N ARG A 174 -17.09 19.35 9.53
CA ARG A 174 -16.43 19.03 10.81
C ARG A 174 -16.89 17.66 11.29
N ALA A 175 -15.96 16.92 11.88
CA ALA A 175 -16.20 15.59 12.42
C ALA A 175 -15.58 15.45 13.81
N GLY A 176 -16.31 14.80 14.71
CA GLY A 176 -15.80 14.40 16.01
C GLY A 176 -15.21 12.99 15.93
N LEU A 177 -13.91 12.85 16.19
CA LEU A 177 -13.25 11.55 16.28
C LEU A 177 -13.09 11.14 17.74
N VAL A 178 -13.77 10.07 18.14
CA VAL A 178 -13.63 9.51 19.49
C VAL A 178 -12.31 8.75 19.58
N LEU A 179 -11.39 9.25 20.39
CA LEU A 179 -10.11 8.60 20.65
C LEU A 179 -10.23 7.80 21.95
N ALA A 180 -10.00 6.48 21.84
CA ALA A 180 -9.96 5.58 22.98
C ALA A 180 -8.87 5.98 23.99
N ALA A 181 -9.05 5.57 25.25
CA ALA A 181 -8.04 5.75 26.28
C ALA A 181 -6.81 4.87 25.97
N LYS A 182 -5.61 5.40 26.25
CA LYS A 182 -4.32 4.68 26.18
C LYS A 182 -3.53 5.00 27.45
N PRO A 183 -2.51 4.20 27.83
CA PRO A 183 -1.64 4.54 28.96
C PRO A 183 -1.17 6.01 28.88
N GLY A 184 -1.47 6.80 29.92
CA GLY A 184 -1.13 8.23 29.99
C GLY A 184 -2.06 9.19 29.21
N ARG A 185 -3.14 8.71 28.55
CA ARG A 185 -4.08 9.55 27.80
C ARG A 185 -5.54 9.14 28.03
N LYS A 186 -6.34 10.06 28.57
CA LYS A 186 -7.79 9.85 28.77
C LYS A 186 -8.53 9.79 27.43
N ARG A 187 -9.65 9.04 27.41
CA ARG A 187 -10.61 9.06 26.30
C ARG A 187 -11.06 10.50 26.06
N ARG A 188 -11.09 10.93 24.79
CA ARG A 188 -11.53 12.27 24.40
C ARG A 188 -12.08 12.27 22.98
N THR A 189 -12.91 13.25 22.67
CA THR A 189 -13.34 13.52 21.29
C THR A 189 -12.46 14.62 20.72
N ALA A 190 -11.78 14.35 19.61
CA ALA A 190 -11.06 15.36 18.84
C ALA A 190 -12.00 15.95 17.79
N GLN A 191 -12.11 17.27 17.74
CA GLN A 191 -12.87 17.97 16.69
C GLN A 191 -11.95 18.23 15.51
N MET A 192 -12.31 17.71 14.34
CA MET A 192 -11.55 17.84 13.11
C MET A 192 -12.33 18.67 12.11
N ALA A 193 -11.63 19.56 11.39
CA ALA A 193 -12.18 20.22 10.21
C ALA A 193 -11.71 19.44 8.97
N VAL A 194 -12.63 19.23 8.03
CA VAL A 194 -12.37 18.57 6.75
C VAL A 194 -12.31 19.63 5.67
N ARG A 195 -11.26 19.56 4.85
CA ARG A 195 -11.01 20.42 3.68
C ARG A 195 -10.57 19.53 2.54
N PHE A 196 -10.95 19.90 1.33
CA PHE A 196 -10.49 19.24 0.11
C PHE A 196 -10.50 20.25 -1.02
N LEU A 197 -9.59 20.07 -1.97
CA LEU A 197 -9.48 20.85 -3.19
C LEU A 197 -8.73 20.02 -4.24
N PRO A 198 -9.05 20.16 -5.53
CA PRO A 198 -8.21 19.63 -6.59
C PRO A 198 -6.89 20.41 -6.62
N VAL A 199 -5.78 19.70 -6.84
CA VAL A 199 -4.45 20.29 -7.00
C VAL A 199 -3.70 19.60 -8.13
N ALA A 200 -2.80 20.34 -8.78
CA ALA A 200 -1.80 19.77 -9.69
C ALA A 200 -0.44 19.78 -8.99
N LEU A 201 0.16 18.60 -8.79
CA LEU A 201 1.48 18.49 -8.18
C LEU A 201 2.56 18.82 -9.21
N ALA A 202 3.57 19.60 -8.82
CA ALA A 202 4.73 19.83 -9.66
C ALA A 202 5.63 18.59 -9.68
N CYS A 203 6.11 18.22 -10.87
CA CYS A 203 7.07 17.12 -11.03
C CYS A 203 8.41 17.46 -10.31
N PRO A 204 8.90 16.60 -9.40
CA PRO A 204 10.14 16.85 -8.67
C PRO A 204 11.38 16.89 -9.59
N ALA A 205 12.26 17.86 -9.38
CA ALA A 205 13.45 18.06 -10.22
C ALA A 205 14.53 16.95 -10.14
N ASN A 206 14.51 16.11 -9.10
CA ASN A 206 15.58 15.15 -8.83
C ASN A 206 15.06 13.71 -8.77
N GLY A 207 15.72 12.81 -9.49
CA GLY A 207 15.68 11.37 -9.21
C GLY A 207 14.57 10.55 -9.86
N GLN A 208 14.00 11.05 -10.94
CA GLN A 208 12.86 10.43 -11.63
C GLN A 208 13.08 10.32 -13.14
N ARG A 209 12.23 9.49 -13.76
CA ARG A 209 12.02 9.45 -15.21
C ARG A 209 11.70 10.87 -15.70
N ARG A 210 12.43 11.35 -16.72
CA ARG A 210 12.29 12.73 -17.25
C ARG A 210 10.97 12.94 -18.02
N ASP A 211 10.23 11.87 -18.20
CA ASP A 211 9.05 11.69 -19.04
C ASP A 211 7.77 11.42 -18.22
N LEU A 212 7.82 11.55 -16.88
CA LEU A 212 6.61 11.50 -16.08
C LEU A 212 5.75 12.75 -16.31
N PRO A 213 4.42 12.58 -16.42
CA PRO A 213 3.48 13.69 -16.63
C PRO A 213 3.50 14.72 -15.50
#